data_AF-A0A257GTP1-F1
#
_entry.id   AF-A0A257GTP1-F1
#
_cell.length_a   1.000
_cell.length_b   1.000
_cell.length_c   1.000
_cell.angle_alpha   90.00
_cell.angle_beta   90.00
_cell.angle_gamma   90.00
#
_symmetry.space_group_name_H-M   'P 1'
#
loop_
_entity.id
_entity.type
_entity.pdbx_description
1 polymer ?
#
loop_
_entity_poly.entity_id
_entity_poly.type
_entity_poly.pdbx_seq_one_letter_code
_entity_poly.pdbx_strand_id
1 'polypeptide(L)' 'MPNRFQLVLAATYRARMLSQGHAPKIESKNKPGVTALREIAAGEVGIEMLRRVPL' A
#
# COMPACT_ATOMS: atom_id res chain seq x y z
N MET A 1 -0.58 -19.10 6.26
CA MET A 1 0.05 -18.19 5.28
C MET A 1 -0.86 -16.98 5.09
N PRO A 2 -0.37 -15.74 5.21
CA PRO A 2 -1.15 -14.56 4.85
C PRO A 2 -1.49 -14.59 3.35
N ASN A 3 -2.71 -14.21 2.99
CA ASN A 3 -3.19 -14.31 1.61
C ASN A 3 -2.42 -13.34 0.69
N ARG A 4 -1.63 -13.90 -0.24
CA ARG A 4 -0.84 -13.13 -1.20
C ARG A 4 -1.67 -12.21 -2.10
N PHE A 5 -2.93 -12.56 -2.38
CA PHE A 5 -3.82 -11.70 -3.16
C PHE A 5 -4.24 -10.45 -2.40
N GLN A 6 -4.46 -10.56 -1.08
CA GLN A 6 -4.77 -9.40 -0.23
C GLN A 6 -3.57 -8.45 -0.15
N LEU A 7 -2.34 -8.98 -0.10
CA LEU A 7 -1.13 -8.16 -0.13
C LEU A 7 -1.02 -7.35 -1.42
N VAL A 8 -1.22 -8.00 -2.58
CA VAL A 8 -1.20 -7.32 -3.88
C VAL A 8 -2.29 -6.26 -3.96
N LEU A 9 -3.50 -6.56 -3.48
CA LEU A 9 -4.62 -5.60 -3.49
C LEU A 9 -4.33 -4.39 -2.61
N ALA A 10 -3.83 -4.59 -1.39
CA ALA A 10 -3.44 -3.52 -0.48
C ALA A 10 -2.32 -2.64 -1.07
N ALA A 11 -1.30 -3.27 -1.66
CA ALA A 11 -0.19 -2.56 -2.31
C ALA A 11 -0.68 -1.71 -3.50
N THR A 12 -1.58 -2.26 -4.32
CA THR A 12 -2.13 -1.56 -5.50
C THR A 12 -2.99 -0.37 -5.08
N TYR A 13 -3.82 -0.54 -4.06
CA TYR A 13 -4.66 0.52 -3.51
C TYR A 13 -3.79 1.65 -2.93
N ARG A 14 -2.77 1.31 -2.15
CA ARG A 14 -1.85 2.29 -1.58
C ARG A 14 -1.04 3.01 -2.66
N ALA A 15 -0.55 2.29 -3.67
CA ALA A 15 0.15 2.90 -4.80
C ALA A 15 -0.73 3.91 -5.54
N ARG A 16 -2.03 3.62 -5.70
CA ARG A 16 -2.98 4.57 -6.29
C ARG A 16 -3.13 5.84 -5.44
N MET A 17 -3.22 5.72 -4.11
CA MET A 17 -3.25 6.88 -3.22
C MET A 17 -1.99 7.74 -3.37
N LEU A 18 -0.81 7.11 -3.39
CA LEU A 18 0.45 7.84 -3.59
C LEU A 18 0.49 8.55 -4.94
N SER A 19 0.00 7.91 -6.01
CA SER A 19 -0.13 8.54 -7.33
C SER A 19 -1.12 9.71 -7.35
N GLN A 20 -2.11 9.72 -6.47
CA GLN A 20 -3.07 10.82 -6.31
C GLN A 20 -2.53 11.99 -5.45
N GLY A 21 -1.28 11.91 -4.98
CA GLY A 21 -0.65 12.96 -4.18
C GLY A 21 -0.82 12.80 -2.67
N HIS A 22 -1.31 11.65 -2.18
CA HIS A 22 -1.31 11.38 -0.75
C HIS A 22 0.11 11.27 -0.20
N ALA A 23 0.31 11.77 1.03
CA ALA A 23 1.61 11.75 1.68
C ALA A 23 2.13 10.31 1.87
N PRO A 24 3.37 10.01 1.42
CA PRO A 24 4.03 8.76 1.76
C PRO A 24 4.39 8.75 3.23
N LYS A 25 4.20 7.61 3.89
CA LYS A 25 4.64 7.37 5.27
C LYS A 25 6.13 7.06 5.33
N ILE A 26 6.68 6.52 4.24
CA ILE A 26 8.11 6.27 4.08
C ILE A 26 8.62 7.15 2.94
N GLU A 27 9.60 7.99 3.25
CA GLU A 27 10.31 8.72 2.22
C GLU A 27 10.99 7.76 1.25
N SER A 28 10.58 7.85 -0.01
CA SER A 28 11.06 6.99 -1.08
C SER A 28 11.08 7.79 -2.36
N LYS A 29 12.23 7.79 -3.04
CA LYS A 29 12.40 8.37 -4.39
C LYS A 29 11.91 7.42 -5.50
N ASN A 30 11.29 6.30 -5.14
CA ASN A 30 10.85 5.28 -6.08
C ASN A 30 9.42 5.54 -6.59
N LYS A 31 9.05 4.83 -7.66
CA LYS A 31 7.68 4.77 -8.17
C LYS A 31 6.69 4.38 -7.05
N PRO A 32 5.44 4.86 -7.09
CA PRO A 32 4.45 4.68 -6.03
C PRO A 32 4.19 3.21 -5.66
N GLY A 33 4.29 2.28 -6.62
CA GLY A 33 4.18 0.84 -6.35
C GLY A 33 5.28 0.30 -5.43
N VAL A 34 6.53 0.73 -5.62
CA VAL A 34 7.67 0.31 -4.78
C VAL A 34 7.56 0.95 -3.40
N THR A 35 7.13 2.21 -3.32
CA THR A 35 6.89 2.90 -2.05
C THR A 35 5.78 2.21 -1.25
N ALA A 36 4.67 1.82 -1.89
CA ALA A 36 3.59 1.07 -1.23
C ALA A 36 4.06 -0.29 -0.69
N LEU A 37 4.85 -1.04 -1.46
CA LEU A 37 5.42 -2.32 -0.98
C LEU A 37 6.39 -2.12 0.18
N ARG A 38 7.17 -1.04 0.19
CA ARG A 38 8.06 -0.69 1.31
C ARG A 38 7.29 -0.30 2.56
N GLU A 39 6.20 0.46 2.42
CA GLU A 39 5.30 0.79 3.53
C GLU A 39 4.66 -0.47 4.13
N ILE A 40 4.31 -1.45 3.28
CA ILE A 40 3.79 -2.75 3.73
C ILE A 40 4.87 -3.57 4.44
N ALA A 41 6.09 -3.60 3.90
CA ALA A 41 7.22 -4.31 4.51
C ALA A 41 7.63 -3.71 5.88
N ALA A 42 7.45 -2.40 6.06
CA ALA A 42 7.70 -1.71 7.32
C ALA A 42 6.54 -1.84 8.34
N GLY A 43 5.40 -2.41 7.95
CA GLY A 43 4.22 -2.52 8.81
C GLY A 43 3.43 -1.21 8.97
N GLU A 44 3.75 -0.19 8.18
CA GLU A 44 3.06 1.11 8.19
C GLU A 44 1.69 1.06 7.49
N VAL A 45 1.54 0.15 6.53
CA VAL A 45 0.33 -0.04 5.74
C VAL A 45 0.08 -1.54 5.61
N GLY A 46 -1.13 -2.00 5.88
CA GLY A 46 -1.46 -3.42 5.81
C GLY A 46 -2.86 -3.71 5.29
N ILE A 47 -3.34 -4.90 5.68
CA ILE A 47 -4.64 -5.45 5.30
C ILE A 47 -5.79 -4.58 5.83
N GLU A 48 -5.55 -3.70 6.82
CA GLU A 48 -6.53 -2.73 7.30
C GLU A 48 -7.01 -1.76 6.21
N MET A 49 -6.21 -1.54 5.15
CA MET A 49 -6.65 -0.77 3.98
C MET A 49 -7.86 -1.41 3.29
N LEU A 50 -7.93 -2.75 3.27
CA LEU A 50 -9.00 -3.47 2.59
C LEU A 50 -10.33 -3.39 3.34
N ARG A 51 -10.32 -3.14 4.65
CA ARG A 51 -11.55 -2.97 5.44
C ARG A 51 -12.30 -1.68 5.11
N ARG A 52 -11.62 -0.71 4.51
CA ARG A 52 -12.19 0.60 4.13
C ARG A 52 -12.70 0.65 2.70
N VAL A 53 -12.49 -0.42 1.92
CA VAL A 53 -13.01 -0.54 0.56
C VAL A 53 -14.35 -1.26 0.64
N PRO A 54 -15.48 -0.58 0.43
CA PRO A 54 -16.74 -1.29 0.21
C PRO A 54 -16.58 -2.14 -1.06
N LEU A 55 -16.92 -3.43 -0.98
CA LEU A 55 -17.05 -4.30 -2.14
C LEU A 55 -18.16 -3.80 -3.07
#